data_AF-A1SZA0-F1
#
_entry.id   AF-A1SZA0-F1
#
_cell.length_a   1.000
_cell.length_b   1.000
_cell.length_c   1.000
_cell.angle_alpha   90.00
_cell.angle_beta   90.00
_cell.angle_gamma   90.00
#
_symmetry.space_group_name_H-M   'P 1'
#
loop_
_entity.id
_entity.type
_entity.pdbx_description
1 polymer ?
#
loop_
_entity_poly.entity_id
_entity_poly.type
_entity_poly.pdbx_seq_one_letter_code
_entity_poly.pdbx_strand_id
1 'polypeptide(L)'
;MFKKTAQNGFLLVEILVSLLIVSLTAVNITGLQKLIVEQNRDNVAHTEVIALANQKMNELLSYNNATSLDALVDITETPGLTTFNLEWTVISDSASDPDESVNIRTVTLNIKWDNSKGSEQTYTYSEKINLTPSRANIESVFETNNFSYFNPKKTYNNKDFVIYNSELFQFSAGNSHPRDVNNPETVSDGWTSYGLINNKDLKNNSDLDTLFSPP
;
A
#
# COMPACT_ATOMS: atom_id res chain seq x y z
N MET A 1 82.98 -5.22 21.61
CA MET A 1 81.97 -6.25 21.96
C MET A 1 80.81 -5.54 22.65
N PHE A 2 79.80 -5.09 21.90
CA PHE A 2 78.67 -4.35 22.47
C PHE A 2 77.66 -5.32 23.06
N LYS A 3 77.41 -5.23 24.36
CA LYS A 3 76.35 -5.97 25.05
C LYS A 3 75.00 -5.50 24.53
N LYS A 4 74.23 -6.43 23.96
CA LYS A 4 72.86 -6.24 23.49
C LYS A 4 71.94 -6.25 24.71
N THR A 5 71.64 -5.09 25.27
CA THR A 5 70.77 -4.95 26.45
C THR A 5 69.30 -4.85 26.04
N ALA A 6 68.52 -5.85 26.49
CA ALA A 6 67.07 -5.87 26.70
C ALA A 6 66.15 -5.02 25.80
N GLN A 7 65.73 -5.58 24.64
CA GLN A 7 64.58 -5.10 23.86
C GLN A 7 63.22 -5.67 24.32
N ASN A 8 63.23 -6.59 25.31
CA ASN A 8 62.03 -7.35 25.69
C ASN A 8 60.94 -6.51 26.36
N GLY A 9 61.29 -5.38 27.00
CA GLY A 9 60.31 -4.50 27.65
C GLY A 9 59.45 -3.70 26.67
N PHE A 10 60.02 -3.32 25.52
CA PHE A 10 59.30 -2.60 24.47
C PHE A 10 58.27 -3.50 23.77
N LEU A 11 58.64 -4.77 23.55
CA LEU A 11 57.79 -5.77 22.92
C LEU A 11 56.52 -6.10 23.75
N LEU A 12 56.63 -6.09 25.08
CA LEU A 12 55.48 -6.34 25.95
C LEU A 12 54.45 -5.19 25.91
N VAL A 13 54.93 -3.95 25.89
CA VAL A 13 54.04 -2.76 25.77
C VAL A 13 53.36 -2.74 24.41
N GLU A 14 54.10 -3.05 23.34
CA GLU A 14 53.57 -3.10 21.97
C GLU A 14 52.46 -4.17 21.82
N ILE A 15 52.65 -5.35 22.39
CA ILE A 15 51.62 -6.41 22.41
C ILE A 15 50.38 -5.95 23.18
N LEU A 16 50.56 -5.28 24.33
CA LEU A 16 49.45 -4.82 25.16
C LEU A 16 48.61 -3.74 24.45
N VAL A 17 49.28 -2.79 23.80
CA VAL A 17 48.62 -1.76 22.98
C VAL A 17 47.92 -2.39 21.78
N SER A 18 48.54 -3.36 21.11
CA SER A 18 47.93 -4.08 19.99
C SER A 18 46.67 -4.83 20.43
N LEU A 19 46.73 -5.53 21.56
CA LEU A 19 45.59 -6.23 22.15
C LEU A 19 44.45 -5.25 22.48
N LEU A 20 44.78 -4.09 23.06
CA LEU A 20 43.81 -3.05 23.37
C LEU A 20 43.09 -2.56 22.10
N ILE A 21 43.84 -2.23 21.04
CA ILE A 21 43.27 -1.77 19.78
C ILE A 21 42.37 -2.85 19.14
N VAL A 22 42.83 -4.10 19.13
CA VAL A 22 42.03 -5.23 18.61
C VAL A 22 40.74 -5.41 19.41
N SER A 23 40.80 -5.31 20.75
CA SER A 23 39.63 -5.43 21.60
C SER A 23 38.59 -4.31 21.34
N LEU A 24 39.05 -3.06 21.21
CA LEU A 24 38.17 -1.93 20.87
C LEU A 24 37.53 -2.11 19.49
N THR A 25 38.31 -2.60 18.53
CA THR A 25 37.83 -2.88 17.17
C THR A 25 36.78 -4.00 17.17
N ALA A 26 36.99 -5.08 17.93
CA ALA A 26 36.04 -6.19 18.04
C ALA A 26 34.70 -5.75 18.64
N VAL A 27 34.72 -4.89 19.67
CA VAL A 27 33.50 -4.33 20.27
C VAL A 27 32.73 -3.47 19.25
N ASN A 28 33.43 -2.61 18.51
CA ASN A 28 32.81 -1.76 17.49
C ASN A 28 32.18 -2.59 16.36
N ILE A 29 32.84 -3.65 15.90
CA ILE A 29 32.31 -4.56 14.88
C ILE A 29 31.05 -5.26 15.37
N THR A 30 31.03 -5.70 16.63
CA THR A 30 29.86 -6.35 17.24
C THR A 30 28.66 -5.41 17.29
N GLY A 31 28.89 -4.14 17.63
CA GLY A 31 27.85 -3.10 17.60
C GLY A 31 27.26 -2.89 16.20
N LEU A 32 28.12 -2.84 15.18
CA LEU A 32 27.69 -2.71 13.79
C LEU A 32 26.89 -3.93 13.31
N GLN A 33 27.34 -5.15 13.64
CA GLN A 33 26.62 -6.39 13.30
C GLN A 33 25.21 -6.40 13.90
N LYS A 34 25.08 -5.96 15.16
CA LYS A 34 23.77 -5.83 15.80
C LYS A 34 22.86 -4.88 15.02
N LEU A 35 23.34 -3.69 14.65
CA LEU A 35 22.57 -2.72 13.88
C LEU A 35 22.14 -3.26 12.51
N ILE A 36 23.01 -4.01 11.82
CA ILE A 36 22.69 -4.61 10.52
C ILE A 36 21.60 -5.68 10.68
N VAL A 37 21.67 -6.52 11.71
CA VAL A 37 20.65 -7.55 11.98
C VAL A 37 19.31 -6.91 12.33
N GLU A 38 19.33 -5.88 13.16
CA GLU A 38 18.15 -5.08 13.53
C GLU A 38 17.48 -4.47 12.28
N GLN A 39 18.25 -3.77 11.45
CA GLN A 39 17.75 -3.17 10.20
C GLN A 39 17.23 -4.23 9.22
N ASN A 40 17.94 -5.35 9.08
CA ASN A 40 17.51 -6.42 8.19
C ASN A 40 16.18 -7.05 8.67
N ARG A 41 16.03 -7.27 9.98
CA ARG A 41 14.77 -7.76 10.56
C ARG A 41 13.61 -6.82 10.25
N ASP A 42 13.83 -5.51 10.41
CA ASP A 42 12.80 -4.51 10.14
C ASP A 42 12.43 -4.47 8.65
N ASN A 43 13.42 -4.53 7.75
CA ASN A 43 13.18 -4.57 6.31
C ASN A 43 12.41 -5.82 5.87
N VAL A 44 12.73 -6.97 6.47
CA VAL A 44 12.01 -8.23 6.23
C VAL A 44 10.56 -8.09 6.70
N ALA A 45 10.33 -7.61 7.93
CA ALA A 45 8.99 -7.39 8.45
C ALA A 45 8.17 -6.45 7.56
N HIS A 46 8.74 -5.33 7.10
CA HIS A 46 8.05 -4.43 6.17
C HIS A 46 7.66 -5.11 4.85
N THR A 47 8.54 -5.95 4.30
CA THR A 47 8.26 -6.69 3.06
C THR A 47 7.14 -7.71 3.28
N GLU A 48 7.17 -8.41 4.41
CA GLU A 48 6.14 -9.37 4.83
C GLU A 48 4.78 -8.69 5.03
N VAL A 49 4.73 -7.52 5.68
CA VAL A 49 3.50 -6.73 5.86
C VAL A 49 2.87 -6.36 4.52
N ILE A 50 3.67 -5.89 3.57
CA ILE A 50 3.16 -5.49 2.25
C ILE A 50 2.63 -6.72 1.50
N ALA A 51 3.35 -7.84 1.54
CA ALA A 51 2.90 -9.09 0.94
C ALA A 51 1.60 -9.59 1.58
N LEU A 52 1.50 -9.51 2.91
CA LEU A 52 0.34 -9.91 3.67
C LEU A 52 -0.87 -9.01 3.36
N ALA A 53 -0.68 -7.69 3.33
CA ALA A 53 -1.72 -6.75 2.94
C ALA A 53 -2.27 -7.05 1.54
N ASN A 54 -1.38 -7.28 0.56
CA ASN A 54 -1.78 -7.64 -0.80
C ASN A 54 -2.52 -8.98 -0.87
N GLN A 55 -2.07 -9.99 -0.10
CA GLN A 55 -2.75 -11.28 -0.01
C GLN A 55 -4.16 -11.11 0.54
N LYS A 56 -4.30 -10.38 1.66
CA LYS A 56 -5.60 -10.11 2.28
C LYS A 56 -6.50 -9.25 1.41
N MET A 57 -5.93 -8.35 0.62
CA MET A 57 -6.71 -7.63 -0.38
C MET A 57 -7.30 -8.55 -1.44
N ASN A 58 -6.48 -9.43 -2.02
CA ASN A 58 -6.98 -10.37 -3.01
C ASN A 58 -8.05 -11.31 -2.42
N GLU A 59 -7.93 -11.61 -1.12
CA GLU A 59 -8.98 -12.32 -0.37
C GLU A 59 -10.26 -11.47 -0.26
N LEU A 60 -10.16 -10.18 0.06
CA LEU A 60 -11.28 -9.24 0.11
C LEU A 60 -12.09 -9.21 -1.20
N LEU A 61 -11.41 -9.24 -2.35
CA LEU A 61 -12.07 -9.27 -3.67
C LEU A 61 -12.87 -10.56 -3.92
N SER A 62 -12.63 -11.63 -3.15
CA SER A 62 -13.40 -12.88 -3.27
C SER A 62 -14.75 -12.82 -2.53
N TYR A 63 -14.94 -11.87 -1.63
CA TYR A 63 -16.20 -11.72 -0.89
C TYR A 63 -17.26 -11.09 -1.79
N ASN A 64 -18.36 -11.82 -1.98
CA ASN A 64 -19.45 -11.44 -2.87
C ASN A 64 -20.71 -10.96 -2.13
N ASN A 65 -20.66 -10.88 -0.80
CA ASN A 65 -21.82 -10.54 0.01
C ASN A 65 -21.40 -9.71 1.24
N ALA A 66 -22.26 -8.78 1.63
CA ALA A 66 -21.97 -7.87 2.76
C ALA A 66 -21.92 -8.57 4.09
N THR A 67 -22.70 -9.63 4.29
CA THR A 67 -22.66 -10.38 5.55
C THR A 67 -21.29 -10.98 5.83
N SER A 68 -20.58 -11.47 4.81
CA SER A 68 -19.24 -12.03 4.96
C SER A 68 -18.18 -10.94 5.18
N LEU A 69 -18.35 -9.76 4.58
CA LEU A 69 -17.46 -8.63 4.80
C LEU A 69 -17.66 -8.03 6.20
N ASP A 70 -18.92 -7.83 6.60
CA ASP A 70 -19.30 -7.33 7.93
C ASP A 70 -18.97 -8.36 9.05
N ALA A 71 -18.75 -9.63 8.70
CA ALA A 71 -18.29 -10.69 9.59
C ALA A 71 -16.76 -10.82 9.68
N LEU A 72 -15.99 -9.94 9.02
CA LEU A 72 -14.55 -9.86 9.24
C LEU A 72 -14.29 -9.52 10.72
N VAL A 73 -13.45 -10.33 11.34
CA VAL A 73 -13.03 -10.17 12.74
C VAL A 73 -11.53 -9.96 12.79
N ASP A 74 -11.06 -9.36 13.89
CA ASP A 74 -9.63 -9.20 14.13
C ASP A 74 -8.96 -10.58 14.26
N ILE A 75 -7.83 -10.74 13.57
CA ILE A 75 -7.10 -12.01 13.47
C ILE A 75 -5.61 -11.73 13.70
N THR A 76 -4.95 -12.58 14.47
CA THR A 76 -3.50 -12.58 14.57
C THR A 76 -2.92 -13.57 13.57
N GLU A 77 -1.96 -13.13 12.76
CA GLU A 77 -1.25 -13.98 11.81
C GLU A 77 0.27 -13.92 12.03
N THR A 78 0.94 -15.07 11.84
CA THR A 78 2.39 -15.20 12.00
C THR A 78 3.06 -15.70 10.72
N PRO A 79 3.04 -14.94 9.61
CA PRO A 79 3.85 -15.24 8.45
C PRO A 79 5.35 -15.08 8.78
N GLY A 80 6.13 -16.13 8.53
CA GLY A 80 7.58 -16.09 8.65
C GLY A 80 8.09 -16.00 10.10
N LEU A 81 8.84 -14.94 10.39
CA LEU A 81 9.52 -14.73 11.68
C LEU A 81 8.89 -13.62 12.54
N THR A 82 7.88 -12.93 12.01
CA THR A 82 7.24 -11.78 12.65
C THR A 82 5.77 -12.10 12.95
N THR A 83 5.28 -11.66 14.11
CA THR A 83 3.86 -11.76 14.44
C THR A 83 3.18 -10.46 14.06
N PHE A 84 2.13 -10.56 13.23
CA PHE A 84 1.31 -9.44 12.81
C PHE A 84 -0.08 -9.57 13.43
N ASN A 85 -0.57 -8.47 14.00
CA ASN A 85 -1.95 -8.36 14.44
C ASN A 85 -2.74 -7.61 13.37
N LEU A 86 -3.78 -8.24 12.82
CA LEU A 86 -4.62 -7.68 11.77
C LEU A 86 -5.93 -7.24 12.41
N GLU A 87 -6.18 -5.94 12.38
CA GLU A 87 -7.42 -5.33 12.85
C GLU A 87 -8.23 -4.87 11.65
N TRP A 88 -9.47 -5.35 11.55
CA TRP A 88 -10.36 -5.04 10.44
C TRP A 88 -11.40 -4.02 10.88
N THR A 89 -11.63 -3.00 10.06
CA THR A 89 -12.70 -2.03 10.25
C THR A 89 -13.51 -1.95 8.96
N VAL A 90 -14.80 -2.27 9.04
CA VAL A 90 -15.72 -2.22 7.90
C VAL A 90 -16.78 -1.17 8.18
N ILE A 91 -16.87 -0.18 7.31
CA ILE A 91 -17.82 0.92 7.41
C ILE A 91 -18.74 0.87 6.20
N SER A 92 -20.05 0.93 6.45
CA SER A 92 -21.04 1.10 5.40
C SER A 92 -21.06 2.56 4.94
N ASP A 93 -20.72 2.80 3.68
CA ASP A 93 -20.77 4.13 3.04
C ASP A 93 -22.21 4.53 2.64
N SER A 94 -23.22 3.96 3.30
CA SER A 94 -24.65 4.17 3.04
C SER A 94 -25.15 5.54 3.52
N ALA A 95 -24.48 6.60 3.08
CA ALA A 95 -24.83 7.98 3.38
C ALA A 95 -25.12 8.71 2.06
N SER A 96 -26.33 8.55 1.51
CA SER A 96 -27.17 9.67 1.02
C SER A 96 -28.30 9.29 0.04
N ASP A 97 -28.33 8.09 -0.57
CA ASP A 97 -29.38 7.76 -1.56
C ASP A 97 -30.43 6.78 -0.96
N PRO A 98 -31.71 7.18 -0.83
CA PRO A 98 -32.79 6.33 -0.34
C PRO A 98 -33.19 5.17 -1.27
N ASP A 99 -32.56 5.03 -2.45
CA ASP A 99 -32.65 3.80 -3.25
C ASP A 99 -31.63 2.76 -2.75
N GLU A 100 -32.08 1.88 -1.86
CA GLU A 100 -31.36 0.80 -1.16
C GLU A 100 -30.71 -0.31 -2.04
N SER A 101 -30.17 0.01 -3.21
CA SER A 101 -29.56 -0.99 -4.12
C SER A 101 -28.03 -1.00 -4.14
N VAL A 102 -27.38 0.02 -3.57
CA VAL A 102 -25.92 0.14 -3.58
C VAL A 102 -25.34 -0.34 -2.26
N ASN A 103 -24.61 -1.45 -2.31
CA ASN A 103 -23.94 -2.02 -1.14
C ASN A 103 -22.42 -1.76 -1.23
N ILE A 104 -22.00 -0.52 -0.95
CA ILE A 104 -20.59 -0.16 -0.86
C ILE A 104 -20.13 -0.24 0.60
N ARG A 105 -18.96 -0.84 0.79
CA ARG A 105 -18.28 -0.97 2.07
C ARG A 105 -16.88 -0.39 1.96
N THR A 106 -16.52 0.49 2.87
CA THR A 106 -15.12 0.89 3.07
C THR A 106 -14.51 -0.10 4.06
N VAL A 107 -13.50 -0.84 3.61
CA VAL A 107 -12.74 -1.77 4.45
C VAL A 107 -11.37 -1.20 4.72
N THR A 108 -11.03 -1.06 5.98
CA THR A 108 -9.71 -0.65 6.46
C THR A 108 -9.07 -1.81 7.21
N LEU A 109 -7.85 -2.17 6.81
CA LEU A 109 -6.99 -3.15 7.46
C LEU A 109 -5.86 -2.41 8.16
N ASN A 110 -5.75 -2.59 9.47
CA ASN A 110 -4.59 -2.15 10.24
C ASN A 110 -3.74 -3.37 10.61
N ILE A 111 -2.51 -3.41 10.11
CA ILE A 111 -1.53 -4.45 10.42
C ILE A 111 -0.53 -3.89 11.43
N LYS A 112 -0.46 -4.48 12.63
CA LYS A 112 0.45 -4.05 13.70
C LYS A 112 1.52 -5.09 13.98
N TRP A 113 2.76 -4.66 14.25
CA TRP A 113 3.86 -5.53 14.65
C TRP A 113 4.92 -4.79 15.46
N ASP A 114 5.73 -5.52 16.21
CA ASP A 114 6.86 -4.95 16.93
C ASP A 114 8.12 -4.92 16.05
N ASN A 115 8.79 -3.77 16.01
CA ASN A 115 10.08 -3.65 15.33
C ASN A 115 11.21 -4.32 16.12
N SER A 116 12.37 -4.44 15.47
CA SER A 116 13.67 -4.02 15.99
C SER A 116 13.91 -4.00 17.51
N LYS A 117 13.33 -2.97 18.08
CA LYS A 117 13.57 -2.40 19.39
C LYS A 117 12.39 -2.61 20.33
N GLY A 118 11.38 -3.38 19.90
CA GLY A 118 10.14 -3.63 20.63
C GLY A 118 9.16 -2.47 20.59
N SER A 119 9.27 -1.58 19.59
CA SER A 119 8.27 -0.54 19.38
C SER A 119 7.26 -1.00 18.34
N GLU A 120 5.97 -0.86 18.67
CA GLU A 120 4.88 -1.16 17.75
C GLU A 120 4.97 -0.26 16.50
N GLN A 121 4.74 -0.87 15.36
CA GLN A 121 4.59 -0.26 14.05
C GLN A 121 3.19 -0.60 13.53
N THR A 122 2.65 0.27 12.68
CA THR A 122 1.34 0.06 12.08
C THR A 122 1.41 0.37 10.59
N TYR A 123 0.79 -0.50 9.79
CA TYR A 123 0.53 -0.29 8.38
C TYR A 123 -0.98 -0.30 8.17
N THR A 124 -1.51 0.82 7.70
CA THR A 124 -2.93 0.98 7.41
C THR A 124 -3.15 0.91 5.91
N TYR A 125 -4.11 0.10 5.52
CA TYR A 125 -4.57 -0.03 4.16
C TYR A 125 -6.09 0.16 4.13
N SER A 126 -6.64 0.87 3.15
CA SER A 126 -8.09 1.08 3.02
C SER A 126 -8.53 1.00 1.56
N GLU A 127 -9.65 0.33 1.30
CA GLU A 127 -10.26 0.23 -0.03
C GLU A 127 -11.79 0.21 0.06
N LYS A 128 -12.46 0.65 -1.02
CA LYS A 128 -13.91 0.60 -1.14
C LYS A 128 -14.34 -0.56 -2.03
N ILE A 129 -15.15 -1.44 -1.48
CA ILE A 129 -15.67 -2.63 -2.17
C ILE A 129 -17.14 -2.41 -2.49
N ASN A 130 -17.49 -2.55 -3.77
CA ASN A 130 -18.87 -2.56 -4.22
C ASN A 130 -19.37 -4.00 -4.32
N LEU A 131 -20.27 -4.37 -3.40
CA LEU A 131 -20.83 -5.72 -3.28
C LEU A 131 -22.15 -5.88 -4.05
N THR A 132 -22.56 -4.86 -4.80
CA THR A 132 -23.73 -4.97 -5.66
C THR A 132 -23.40 -6.03 -6.71
N PRO A 133 -24.11 -7.19 -6.76
CA PRO A 133 -23.84 -8.21 -7.76
C PRO A 133 -23.95 -7.52 -9.12
N SER A 134 -22.95 -7.70 -9.98
CA SER A 134 -22.95 -7.18 -11.34
C SER A 134 -24.07 -7.86 -12.16
N ARG A 135 -25.32 -7.54 -11.87
CA ARG A 135 -26.42 -7.58 -12.83
C ARG A 135 -26.56 -6.26 -13.57
N ALA A 136 -25.54 -5.40 -13.48
CA ALA A 136 -25.18 -4.63 -14.63
C ALA A 136 -24.25 -5.53 -15.48
N ASN A 137 -24.71 -6.26 -16.50
CA ASN A 137 -24.96 -5.60 -17.79
C ASN A 137 -24.98 -4.09 -17.55
N ILE A 138 -23.79 -3.48 -17.58
CA ILE A 138 -23.72 -2.13 -18.09
C ILE A 138 -24.21 -2.29 -19.55
N GLU A 139 -25.51 -2.58 -19.76
CA GLU A 139 -26.27 -2.00 -20.86
C GLU A 139 -25.91 -0.55 -20.68
N SER A 140 -24.96 -0.15 -21.50
CA SER A 140 -24.21 1.06 -21.35
C SER A 140 -25.21 2.15 -21.06
N VAL A 141 -25.26 2.57 -19.79
CA VAL A 141 -25.99 3.77 -19.36
C VAL A 141 -25.48 4.98 -20.18
N PHE A 142 -24.34 4.78 -20.83
CA PHE A 142 -23.55 5.67 -21.64
C PHE A 142 -23.46 5.28 -23.13
N GLU A 143 -24.25 4.33 -23.67
CA GLU A 143 -24.23 3.92 -25.10
C GLU A 143 -22.85 3.73 -25.78
N THR A 144 -21.77 3.54 -25.00
CA THR A 144 -20.39 3.56 -25.50
C THR A 144 -19.56 2.43 -24.91
N ASN A 145 -18.91 1.69 -25.80
CA ASN A 145 -18.14 0.48 -25.48
C ASN A 145 -16.70 0.76 -24.98
N ASN A 146 -16.36 1.99 -24.56
CA ASN A 146 -14.97 2.43 -24.42
C ASN A 146 -14.56 2.88 -23.00
N PHE A 147 -15.07 2.26 -21.96
CA PHE A 147 -14.50 2.44 -20.61
C PHE A 147 -13.36 1.45 -20.37
N SER A 148 -12.26 1.91 -19.79
CA SER A 148 -11.16 1.05 -19.35
C SER A 148 -10.96 1.18 -17.84
N TYR A 149 -10.69 0.07 -17.16
CA TYR A 149 -10.17 0.14 -15.79
C TYR A 149 -8.80 0.82 -15.80
N PHE A 150 -8.52 1.61 -14.76
CA PHE A 150 -7.23 2.25 -14.63
C PHE A 150 -6.11 1.21 -14.61
N ASN A 151 -5.19 1.39 -15.55
CA ASN A 151 -3.97 0.61 -15.73
C ASN A 151 -2.77 1.58 -15.74
N PRO A 152 -1.88 1.54 -14.75
CA PRO A 152 -0.73 2.44 -14.65
C PRO A 152 0.31 2.22 -15.77
N LYS A 153 0.22 1.11 -16.51
CA LYS A 153 1.12 0.80 -17.64
C LYS A 153 0.59 1.28 -19.00
N LYS A 154 -0.63 1.80 -19.04
CA LYS A 154 -1.27 2.31 -20.26
C LYS A 154 -1.06 3.82 -20.34
N THR A 155 -0.71 4.33 -21.52
CA THR A 155 -0.73 5.77 -21.78
C THR A 155 -2.16 6.20 -22.07
N TYR A 156 -2.63 7.25 -21.40
CA TYR A 156 -3.95 7.83 -21.60
C TYR A 156 -3.85 9.07 -22.48
N ASN A 157 -4.77 9.20 -23.42
CA ASN A 157 -4.93 10.39 -24.23
C ASN A 157 -5.81 11.40 -23.49
N ASN A 158 -5.67 12.68 -23.84
CA ASN A 158 -6.55 13.72 -23.33
C ASN A 158 -8.02 13.34 -23.56
N LYS A 159 -8.84 13.48 -22.52
CA LYS A 159 -10.25 13.07 -22.42
C LYS A 159 -10.52 11.57 -22.31
N ASP A 160 -9.50 10.72 -22.12
CA ASP A 160 -9.73 9.32 -21.80
C ASP A 160 -10.42 9.18 -20.44
N PHE A 161 -11.39 8.25 -20.37
CA PHE A 161 -12.10 7.90 -19.14
C PHE A 161 -11.56 6.61 -18.54
N VAL A 162 -11.38 6.62 -17.23
CA VAL A 162 -10.94 5.44 -16.47
C VAL A 162 -11.80 5.22 -15.23
N ILE A 163 -11.95 3.96 -14.88
CA ILE A 163 -12.58 3.53 -13.63
C ILE A 163 -11.47 3.15 -12.65
N TYR A 164 -11.47 3.78 -11.48
CA TYR A 164 -10.56 3.46 -10.38
C TYR A 164 -11.27 3.61 -9.05
N ASN A 165 -11.12 2.65 -8.13
CA ASN A 165 -11.78 2.66 -6.81
C ASN A 165 -13.30 2.95 -6.88
N SER A 166 -13.99 2.38 -7.88
CA SER A 166 -15.42 2.62 -8.17
C SER A 166 -15.80 4.06 -8.56
N GLU A 167 -14.84 4.95 -8.76
CA GLU A 167 -15.03 6.30 -9.29
C GLU A 167 -14.67 6.41 -10.77
N LEU A 168 -15.34 7.33 -11.46
CA LEU A 168 -15.07 7.69 -12.84
C LEU A 168 -14.13 8.88 -12.88
N PHE A 169 -13.03 8.76 -13.59
CA PHE A 169 -12.08 9.84 -13.82
C PHE A 169 -11.94 10.14 -15.30
N GLN A 170 -11.70 11.41 -15.64
CA GLN A 170 -11.25 11.83 -16.97
C GLN A 170 -9.84 12.39 -16.91
N PHE A 171 -9.01 12.00 -17.86
CA PHE A 171 -7.70 12.60 -18.04
C PHE A 171 -7.84 13.96 -18.75
N SER A 172 -7.35 15.03 -18.13
CA SER A 172 -7.21 16.36 -18.71
C SER A 172 -5.72 16.67 -18.87
N ALA A 173 -5.29 16.96 -20.09
CA ALA A 173 -3.87 17.07 -20.46
C ALA A 173 -3.06 17.96 -19.50
N GLY A 174 -2.20 17.33 -18.71
CA GLY A 174 -1.04 17.91 -18.03
C GLY A 174 0.24 17.27 -18.56
N ASN A 175 1.39 17.93 -18.36
CA ASN A 175 2.71 17.39 -18.76
C ASN A 175 3.17 16.17 -17.93
N SER A 176 2.31 15.65 -17.06
CA SER A 176 2.58 14.55 -16.15
C SER A 176 2.41 13.23 -16.92
N HIS A 177 3.48 12.45 -17.00
CA HIS A 177 3.42 11.13 -17.62
C HIS A 177 2.54 10.21 -16.73
N PRO A 178 1.65 9.36 -17.29
CA PRO A 178 0.74 8.52 -16.50
C PRO A 178 1.43 7.56 -15.51
N ARG A 179 2.75 7.38 -15.64
CA ARG A 179 3.58 6.58 -14.72
C ARG A 179 3.78 7.23 -13.35
N ASP A 180 3.56 8.54 -13.21
CA ASP A 180 3.82 9.26 -11.95
C ASP A 180 2.58 9.32 -11.04
N VAL A 181 1.42 8.86 -11.52
CA VAL A 181 0.17 8.85 -10.74
C VAL A 181 0.01 7.48 -10.08
N ASN A 182 0.60 7.33 -8.89
CA ASN A 182 0.45 6.12 -8.08
C ASN A 182 -0.97 5.96 -7.48
N ASN A 183 -1.77 7.03 -7.47
CA ASN A 183 -3.15 7.04 -6.99
C ASN A 183 -3.91 8.27 -7.55
N PRO A 184 -5.03 8.11 -8.27
CA PRO A 184 -5.90 9.22 -8.70
C PRO A 184 -6.52 10.04 -7.56
N GLU A 185 -6.53 9.53 -6.32
CA GLU A 185 -7.10 10.23 -5.16
C GLU A 185 -6.33 11.50 -4.76
N THR A 186 -5.04 11.61 -5.13
CA THR A 186 -4.26 12.85 -4.96
C THR A 186 -4.39 13.70 -6.23
N VAL A 187 -5.48 14.47 -6.31
CA VAL A 187 -5.94 15.26 -7.47
C VAL A 187 -5.01 16.43 -7.84
N SER A 188 -3.71 16.22 -8.10
CA SER A 188 -2.79 17.29 -8.55
C SER A 188 -2.24 17.16 -9.96
N ASP A 189 -2.47 16.05 -10.68
CA ASP A 189 -1.79 15.80 -11.95
C ASP A 189 -2.72 15.28 -13.06
N GLY A 190 -3.56 16.17 -13.59
CA GLY A 190 -4.28 15.96 -14.86
C GLY A 190 -5.43 14.96 -14.81
N TRP A 191 -5.97 14.63 -13.64
CA TRP A 191 -7.17 13.81 -13.52
C TRP A 191 -8.31 14.57 -12.85
N THR A 192 -9.50 14.46 -13.42
CA THR A 192 -10.73 15.03 -12.87
C THR A 192 -11.63 13.87 -12.45
N SER A 193 -11.91 13.73 -11.15
CA SER A 193 -12.93 12.80 -10.66
C SER A 193 -14.32 13.36 -10.96
N TYR A 194 -15.17 12.51 -11.53
CA TYR A 194 -16.60 12.77 -11.72
C TYR A 194 -17.44 12.12 -10.60
N GLY A 195 -16.79 11.44 -9.66
CA GLY A 195 -17.43 10.73 -8.55
C GLY A 195 -17.74 9.27 -8.84
N LEU A 196 -18.42 8.63 -7.91
CA LEU A 196 -18.73 7.20 -7.96
C LEU A 196 -19.63 6.87 -9.15
N ILE A 197 -19.36 5.76 -9.85
CA ILE A 197 -20.06 5.34 -11.09
C ILE A 197 -21.57 5.12 -10.89
N ASN A 198 -22.00 4.93 -9.66
CA ASN A 198 -23.39 4.78 -9.27
C ASN A 198 -24.07 6.11 -8.91
N ASN A 199 -23.36 7.23 -8.93
CA ASN A 199 -23.94 8.53 -8.62
C ASN A 199 -24.89 8.93 -9.76
N LYS A 200 -26.17 9.17 -9.42
CA LYS A 200 -27.19 9.66 -10.37
C LYS A 200 -26.79 10.98 -11.02
N ASP A 201 -25.96 11.78 -10.35
CA ASP A 201 -25.43 13.03 -10.90
C ASP A 201 -24.50 12.81 -12.10
N LEU A 202 -23.85 11.63 -12.23
CA LEU A 202 -23.09 11.29 -13.43
C LEU A 202 -23.97 11.21 -14.67
N LYS A 203 -25.19 10.69 -14.52
CA LYS A 203 -26.16 10.58 -15.63
C LYS A 203 -26.67 11.95 -16.06
N ASN A 204 -26.68 12.93 -15.16
CA ASN A 204 -27.15 14.28 -15.42
C ASN A 204 -26.00 15.28 -15.61
N ASN A 205 -24.77 14.79 -15.73
CA ASN A 205 -23.61 15.65 -15.93
C ASN A 205 -23.54 16.04 -17.40
N SER A 206 -23.78 17.33 -17.69
CA SER A 206 -23.76 17.85 -19.06
C SER A 206 -22.41 17.69 -19.77
N ASP A 207 -21.31 17.62 -19.02
CA ASP A 207 -19.98 17.37 -19.58
C ASP A 207 -19.85 15.91 -20.06
N LEU A 208 -20.61 15.01 -19.43
CA LEU A 208 -20.71 13.60 -19.81
C LEU A 208 -21.71 13.36 -20.95
N ASP A 209 -22.78 14.15 -21.06
CA ASP A 209 -23.78 14.04 -22.16
C ASP A 209 -23.17 14.12 -23.57
N THR A 210 -22.10 14.91 -23.73
CA THR A 210 -21.42 15.09 -25.03
C THR A 210 -20.62 13.87 -25.49
N LEU A 211 -20.35 12.92 -24.59
CA LEU A 211 -19.60 11.69 -24.90
C LEU A 211 -20.48 10.55 -25.39
N PHE A 212 -21.79 10.66 -25.15
CA PHE A 212 -22.76 9.58 -25.35
C PHE A 212 -23.83 9.94 -26.39
N SER A 213 -23.71 11.10 -27.02
CA SER A 213 -24.53 11.42 -28.20
C SER A 213 -24.06 10.56 -29.38
N PRO A 214 -24.94 9.75 -30.00
CA PRO A 214 -24.58 9.01 -31.20
C PRO A 214 -24.19 9.98 -32.33
N PRO A 215 -23.23 9.60 -33.19
CA PRO A 215 -22.81 10.43 -34.32
C PRO A 215 -23.91 10.68 -35.35
#